data_AF-A0A2N4XF45-F1
#
_entry.id   AF-A0A2N4XF45-F1
#
_cell.length_a   1.000
_cell.length_b   1.000
_cell.length_c   1.000
_cell.angle_alpha   90.00
_cell.angle_beta   90.00
_cell.angle_gamma   90.00
#
_symmetry.space_group_name_H-M   'P 1'
#
loop_
_entity.id
_entity.type
_entity.pdbx_description
1 polymer ?
#
loop_
_entity_poly.entity_id
_entity_poly.type
_entity_poly.pdbx_seq_one_letter_code
_entity_poly.pdbx_strand_id
1 'polypeptide(L)'
;MKKTILLCLLGQWLWAQPNTIPSKVENVTVFLNGAQVTRSAKVSLPVGRTELLFKGISAQINANSIQVKSEGRFTILSVSHKLGNMLDKPLQEEINTIDAQKKQVALKITVEKNNLLVYQREEEILLKNQVVGGTQAGMKTADLKESIDFQRQRMAEVLTKKLEFQNKIEKLDEETKKLNQQLTEINARKDALISEISVTVSAKEPVTNAPVSINYFVKNAGWAPTYDFRIDKLSQPLRMAYKANVYQFSGEDWKDVKLSLSTANPFKSGQAPILQKWTVGQRNDYSDYYGNINEEEDQSINANQAEVFGKVTGKSDKQPLPGVQISLKGTSLSSSTDANGYYRLTIPPQFYGKSVTLIFDYIGYYRLERPVTSNRLDVVMDESVQALNEVVVTGYAPAGRAAGVEIAGNNDYKKRTVPLDITQRDAPTSQSFDILVPYSVPSDGKVITVEIKEESIPAVFQHFAIPKIDTDVFLNAQIINWEKYKLLPGEASLFIENTYVGKSNLNLFNKDTLSLSFGRDKNVIIGRTQIKSYQKKQFIGSNKTEQFAYEIVARNTKNETINLVIEDQFPVSNTRDVSIDDKEAPEAEVNTETGKIKWTLTMAPAKEYKVGLKYTIKSPKSGMVLAE
;
A
#
# COMPACT_ATOMS: atom_id res chain seq x y z
N MET A 1 -59.96 65.89 24.24
CA MET A 1 -59.17 66.02 22.99
C MET A 1 -57.69 65.93 23.39
N LYS A 2 -56.78 65.08 22.92
CA LYS A 2 -56.71 63.94 21.99
C LYS A 2 -55.79 62.93 22.70
N LYS A 3 -56.14 61.64 22.76
CA LYS A 3 -55.21 60.58 23.22
C LYS A 3 -54.48 60.03 22.01
N THR A 4 -53.18 60.29 21.93
CA THR A 4 -52.27 59.75 20.91
C THR A 4 -51.90 58.32 21.32
N ILE A 5 -52.31 57.33 20.53
CA ILE A 5 -51.88 55.93 20.67
C ILE A 5 -50.58 55.80 19.87
N LEU A 6 -49.47 55.59 20.58
CA LEU A 6 -48.17 55.26 19.99
C LEU A 6 -48.12 53.74 19.77
N LEU A 7 -48.27 53.32 18.52
CA LEU A 7 -48.17 51.92 18.12
C LEU A 7 -46.69 51.60 17.82
N CYS A 8 -45.97 51.03 18.79
CA CYS A 8 -44.63 50.50 18.58
C CYS A 8 -44.70 49.17 17.81
N LEU A 9 -44.48 49.23 16.49
CA LEU A 9 -44.17 48.06 15.65
C LEU A 9 -42.75 47.58 15.97
N LEU A 10 -42.64 46.66 16.94
CA LEU A 10 -41.44 45.83 17.12
C LEU A 10 -41.39 44.82 15.97
N GLY A 11 -40.69 45.17 14.89
CA GLY A 11 -40.31 44.23 13.85
C GLY A 11 -39.39 43.16 14.45
N GLN A 12 -39.94 41.98 14.72
CA GLN A 12 -39.13 40.82 15.05
C GLN A 12 -38.35 40.42 13.81
N TRP A 13 -37.04 40.67 13.83
CA TRP A 13 -36.10 40.05 12.90
C TRP A 13 -36.06 38.56 13.24
N LEU A 14 -36.92 37.77 12.60
CA LEU A 14 -36.75 36.33 12.50
C LEU A 14 -35.43 36.12 11.75
N TRP A 15 -34.36 35.80 12.49
CA TRP A 15 -33.16 35.23 11.90
C TRP A 15 -33.57 33.89 11.30
N ALA A 16 -33.86 33.90 9.99
CA ALA A 16 -34.10 32.68 9.25
C ALA A 16 -32.89 31.76 9.44
N GLN A 17 -33.13 30.53 9.86
CA GLN A 17 -32.06 29.53 9.94
C GLN A 17 -31.40 29.41 8.55
N PRO A 18 -30.07 29.28 8.45
CA PRO A 18 -29.38 29.20 7.18
C PRO A 18 -29.98 28.10 6.30
N ASN A 19 -30.30 28.43 5.05
CA ASN A 19 -30.84 27.45 4.12
C ASN A 19 -29.76 26.44 3.78
N THR A 20 -29.93 25.20 4.26
CA THR A 20 -29.01 24.11 3.93
C THR A 20 -29.26 23.68 2.49
N ILE A 21 -28.21 23.77 1.66
CA ILE A 21 -28.26 23.44 0.24
C ILE A 21 -27.62 22.07 0.01
N PRO A 22 -28.34 21.09 -0.56
CA PRO A 22 -27.75 19.81 -0.92
C PRO A 22 -26.73 20.00 -2.04
N SER A 23 -25.57 19.38 -1.89
CA SER A 23 -24.51 19.38 -2.89
C SER A 23 -23.94 17.98 -3.04
N LYS A 24 -23.51 17.63 -4.26
CA LYS A 24 -22.90 16.34 -4.58
C LYS A 24 -21.49 16.53 -5.11
N VAL A 25 -20.59 15.60 -4.82
CA VAL A 25 -19.28 15.55 -5.48
C VAL A 25 -19.51 15.14 -6.94
N GLU A 26 -18.91 15.88 -7.88
CA GLU A 26 -19.06 15.63 -9.31
C GLU A 26 -17.71 15.30 -9.96
N ASN A 27 -16.66 16.05 -9.61
CA ASN A 27 -15.32 15.84 -10.16
C ASN A 27 -14.30 15.77 -9.03
N VAL A 28 -13.32 14.88 -9.17
CA VAL A 28 -12.19 14.77 -8.25
C VAL A 28 -10.90 14.70 -9.04
N THR A 29 -9.97 15.60 -8.75
CA THR A 29 -8.60 15.53 -9.25
C THR A 29 -7.69 15.05 -8.12
N VAL A 30 -7.17 13.83 -8.22
CA VAL A 30 -6.26 13.25 -7.23
C VAL A 30 -4.83 13.59 -7.61
N PHE A 31 -4.10 14.21 -6.68
CA PHE A 31 -2.67 14.50 -6.84
C PHE A 31 -1.84 13.40 -6.19
N LEU A 32 -0.52 13.43 -6.37
CA LEU A 32 0.37 12.51 -5.63
C LEU A 32 0.13 12.61 -4.12
N ASN A 33 -0.10 13.83 -3.63
CA ASN A 33 -0.48 14.13 -2.25
C ASN A 33 -1.71 15.03 -2.24
N GLY A 34 -2.83 14.50 -1.76
CA GLY A 34 -4.13 15.16 -1.61
C GLY A 34 -5.00 15.08 -2.87
N ALA A 35 -6.20 15.67 -2.77
CA ALA A 35 -7.14 15.72 -3.87
C ALA A 35 -7.88 17.06 -3.90
N GLN A 36 -8.21 17.53 -5.09
CA GLN A 36 -9.14 18.63 -5.28
C GLN A 36 -10.52 18.06 -5.60
N VAL A 37 -11.51 18.46 -4.82
CA VAL A 37 -12.89 18.01 -4.92
C VAL A 37 -13.76 19.15 -5.41
N THR A 38 -14.53 18.89 -6.46
CA THR A 38 -15.52 19.81 -6.99
C THR A 38 -16.92 19.27 -6.73
N ARG A 39 -17.70 20.05 -5.98
CA ARG A 39 -19.11 19.78 -5.71
C ARG A 39 -20.00 20.67 -6.57
N SER A 40 -21.13 20.14 -7.01
CA SER A 40 -22.18 20.91 -7.66
C SER A 40 -23.45 20.96 -6.82
N ALA A 41 -24.12 22.11 -6.90
CA ALA A 41 -25.40 22.38 -6.28
C ALA A 41 -26.25 23.26 -7.19
N LYS A 42 -27.57 23.27 -6.96
CA LYS A 42 -28.50 24.21 -7.60
C LYS A 42 -29.15 25.07 -6.52
N VAL A 43 -29.15 26.38 -6.71
CA VAL A 43 -29.69 27.33 -5.73
C VAL A 43 -30.81 28.17 -6.32
N SER A 44 -31.82 28.43 -5.51
CA SER A 44 -32.90 29.37 -5.81
C SER A 44 -32.90 30.43 -4.71
N LEU A 45 -32.87 31.70 -5.10
CA LEU A 45 -32.64 32.83 -4.20
C LEU A 45 -33.77 33.85 -4.31
N PRO A 46 -34.30 34.34 -3.18
CA PRO A 46 -35.14 35.53 -3.17
C PRO A 46 -34.29 36.78 -3.47
N VAL A 47 -34.98 37.91 -3.73
CA VAL A 47 -34.32 39.22 -3.83
C VAL A 47 -33.69 39.58 -2.48
N GLY A 48 -32.47 40.12 -2.51
CA GLY A 48 -31.74 40.57 -1.33
C GLY A 48 -30.66 39.58 -0.87
N ARG A 49 -30.25 39.72 0.39
CA ARG A 49 -29.17 38.93 1.00
C ARG A 49 -29.69 37.58 1.47
N THR A 50 -28.98 36.51 1.13
CA THR A 50 -29.28 35.14 1.58
C THR A 50 -27.99 34.45 2.03
N GLU A 51 -28.07 33.65 3.09
CA GLU A 51 -26.99 32.78 3.53
C GLU A 51 -27.26 31.34 3.07
N LEU A 52 -26.29 30.74 2.39
CA LEU A 52 -26.35 29.38 1.86
C LEU A 52 -25.38 28.50 2.65
N LEU A 53 -25.88 27.43 3.24
CA LEU A 53 -25.09 26.52 4.06
C LEU A 53 -24.88 25.19 3.33
N PHE A 54 -23.62 24.82 3.08
CA PHE A 54 -23.25 23.54 2.48
C PHE A 54 -22.64 22.63 3.55
N LYS A 55 -23.22 21.44 3.73
CA LYS A 55 -22.82 20.42 4.71
C LYS A 55 -22.30 19.15 4.03
N GLY A 56 -21.81 18.21 4.84
CA GLY A 56 -21.29 16.92 4.37
C GLY A 56 -19.98 17.09 3.59
N ILE A 57 -19.15 18.03 4.04
CA ILE A 57 -17.84 18.33 3.47
C ILE A 57 -16.79 17.77 4.41
N SER A 58 -15.76 17.16 3.82
CA SER A 58 -14.57 16.68 4.52
C SER A 58 -14.05 17.66 5.59
N ALA A 59 -13.78 17.17 6.81
CA ALA A 59 -13.02 17.93 7.82
C ALA A 59 -11.53 18.05 7.50
N GLN A 60 -11.03 17.30 6.51
CA GLN A 60 -9.65 17.39 6.03
C GLN A 60 -9.47 18.47 4.95
N ILE A 61 -10.50 19.32 4.76
CA ILE A 61 -10.46 20.45 3.84
C ILE A 61 -9.36 21.44 4.23
N ASN A 62 -8.65 21.94 3.24
CA ASN A 62 -7.84 23.15 3.39
C ASN A 62 -8.76 24.37 3.24
N ALA A 63 -9.05 25.08 4.33
CA ALA A 63 -9.95 26.24 4.32
C ALA A 63 -9.51 27.34 3.34
N ASN A 64 -8.20 27.51 3.12
CA ASN A 64 -7.65 28.52 2.21
C ASN A 64 -7.81 28.16 0.72
N SER A 65 -8.18 26.91 0.42
CA SER A 65 -8.39 26.42 -0.95
C SER A 65 -9.82 26.59 -1.45
N ILE A 66 -10.76 27.02 -0.60
CA ILE A 66 -12.18 27.07 -0.93
C ILE A 66 -12.43 28.12 -2.00
N GLN A 67 -13.03 27.70 -3.11
CA GLN A 67 -13.48 28.57 -4.19
C GLN A 67 -14.93 28.26 -4.50
N VAL A 68 -15.76 29.31 -4.56
CA VAL A 68 -17.17 29.19 -4.95
C VAL A 68 -17.39 29.94 -6.26
N LYS A 69 -17.97 29.27 -7.24
CA LYS A 69 -18.27 29.82 -8.57
C LYS A 69 -19.75 29.61 -8.89
N SER A 70 -20.34 30.54 -9.63
CA SER A 70 -21.72 30.48 -10.08
C SER A 70 -21.85 31.23 -11.39
N GLU A 71 -22.70 30.72 -12.29
CA GLU A 71 -23.14 31.43 -13.50
C GLU A 71 -24.49 32.14 -13.29
N GLY A 72 -25.05 32.09 -12.08
CA GLY A 72 -26.31 32.74 -11.73
C GLY A 72 -26.20 34.26 -11.63
N ARG A 73 -27.32 34.96 -11.85
CA ARG A 73 -27.43 36.43 -11.76
C ARG A 73 -27.48 36.94 -10.30
N PHE A 74 -26.46 36.64 -9.51
CA PHE A 74 -26.29 37.11 -8.13
C PHE A 74 -24.80 37.33 -7.79
N THR A 75 -24.52 38.05 -6.71
CA THR A 75 -23.14 38.32 -6.24
C THR A 75 -22.82 37.49 -5.02
N ILE A 76 -21.66 36.83 -5.02
CA ILE A 76 -21.10 36.18 -3.82
C ILE A 76 -20.42 37.26 -2.99
N LEU A 77 -20.89 37.46 -1.75
CA LEU A 77 -20.39 38.49 -0.84
C LEU A 77 -19.29 37.95 0.09
N SER A 78 -19.44 36.72 0.57
CA SER A 78 -18.43 36.07 1.41
C SER A 78 -18.54 34.56 1.36
N VAL A 79 -17.42 33.91 1.63
CA VAL A 79 -17.31 32.46 1.84
C VAL A 79 -16.60 32.25 3.18
N SER A 80 -17.21 31.50 4.08
CA SER A 80 -16.63 31.16 5.38
C SER A 80 -16.70 29.66 5.63
N HIS A 81 -15.74 29.16 6.40
CA HIS A 81 -15.64 27.77 6.82
C HIS A 81 -15.79 27.69 8.34
N LYS A 82 -16.48 26.65 8.80
CA LYS A 82 -16.56 26.29 10.21
C LYS A 82 -16.62 24.76 10.35
N LEU A 83 -16.16 24.27 11.49
CA LEU A 83 -16.33 22.86 11.86
C LEU A 83 -17.67 22.70 12.58
N GLY A 84 -18.42 21.67 12.21
CA GLY A 84 -19.70 21.28 12.80
C GLY A 84 -19.71 19.81 13.22
N ASN A 85 -20.76 19.40 13.94
CA ASN A 85 -20.97 18.03 14.38
C ASN A 85 -21.92 17.29 13.42
N MET A 86 -21.67 16.02 13.13
CA MET A 86 -22.36 15.24 12.10
C MET A 86 -23.74 14.66 12.48
N LEU A 87 -24.42 15.21 13.50
CA LEU A 87 -25.73 14.69 13.92
C LEU A 87 -26.84 15.11 12.94
N ASP A 88 -26.82 14.50 11.74
CA ASP A 88 -27.91 14.55 10.79
C ASP A 88 -28.89 13.39 11.05
N LYS A 89 -30.21 13.65 10.85
CA LYS A 89 -31.29 12.66 11.06
C LYS A 89 -31.04 11.26 10.44
N PRO A 90 -30.46 11.12 9.23
CA PRO A 90 -30.24 9.81 8.61
C PRO A 90 -29.24 8.92 9.39
N LEU A 91 -28.21 9.51 9.99
CA LEU A 91 -27.22 8.76 10.78
C LEU A 91 -27.88 8.18 12.05
N GLN A 92 -28.81 8.95 12.64
CA GLN A 92 -29.58 8.48 13.79
C GLN A 92 -30.56 7.35 13.42
N GLU A 93 -31.13 7.36 12.22
CA GLU A 93 -31.96 6.27 11.71
C GLU A 93 -31.15 4.98 11.45
N GLU A 94 -29.91 5.10 10.96
CA GLU A 94 -28.98 3.98 10.79
C GLU A 94 -28.63 3.33 12.14
N ILE A 95 -28.31 4.14 13.17
CA ILE A 95 -28.09 3.67 14.55
C ILE A 95 -29.30 2.90 15.07
N ASN A 96 -30.49 3.50 14.95
CA ASN A 96 -31.73 2.90 15.44
C ASN A 96 -32.02 1.56 14.74
N THR A 97 -31.70 1.46 13.45
CA THR A 97 -31.88 0.23 12.66
C THR A 97 -30.96 -0.89 13.14
N ILE A 98 -29.68 -0.59 13.36
CA ILE A 98 -28.69 -1.57 13.85
C ILE A 98 -29.02 -2.01 15.28
N ASP A 99 -29.43 -1.08 16.15
CA ASP A 99 -29.85 -1.42 17.51
C ASP A 99 -31.10 -2.33 17.52
N ALA A 100 -32.05 -2.09 16.61
CA ALA A 100 -33.20 -2.97 16.43
C ALA A 100 -32.78 -4.38 15.97
N GLN A 101 -31.85 -4.49 15.02
CA GLN A 101 -31.30 -5.77 14.57
C GLN A 101 -30.58 -6.51 15.70
N LYS A 102 -29.73 -5.81 16.48
CA LYS A 102 -29.05 -6.39 17.65
C LYS A 102 -30.03 -6.97 18.65
N LYS A 103 -31.13 -6.25 18.92
CA LYS A 103 -32.19 -6.74 19.82
C LYS A 103 -32.85 -8.03 19.29
N GLN A 104 -33.07 -8.13 17.98
CA GLN A 104 -33.60 -9.35 17.36
C GLN A 104 -32.62 -10.52 17.45
N VAL A 105 -31.34 -10.31 17.16
CA VAL A 105 -30.31 -11.35 17.25
C VAL A 105 -30.13 -11.82 18.70
N ALA A 106 -30.14 -10.90 19.67
CA ALA A 106 -30.08 -11.24 21.09
C ALA A 106 -31.24 -12.14 21.52
N LEU A 107 -32.47 -11.87 21.05
CA LEU A 107 -33.63 -12.73 21.31
C LEU A 107 -33.45 -14.13 20.71
N LYS A 108 -32.92 -14.25 19.48
CA LYS A 108 -32.62 -15.55 18.86
C LYS A 108 -31.59 -16.33 19.66
N ILE A 109 -30.51 -15.67 20.13
CA ILE A 109 -29.50 -16.29 20.99
C ILE A 109 -30.13 -16.83 22.27
N THR A 110 -31.02 -16.07 22.91
CA THR A 110 -31.73 -16.53 24.11
C THR A 110 -32.58 -17.77 23.82
N VAL A 111 -33.29 -17.81 22.69
CA VAL A 111 -34.07 -19.00 22.28
C VAL A 111 -33.17 -20.22 22.12
N GLU A 112 -32.06 -20.09 21.39
CA GLU A 112 -31.17 -21.23 21.15
C GLU A 112 -30.42 -21.67 22.42
N LYS A 113 -30.10 -20.75 23.33
CA LYS A 113 -29.57 -21.09 24.67
C LYS A 113 -30.58 -21.85 25.51
N ASN A 114 -31.85 -21.49 25.46
CA ASN A 114 -32.91 -22.23 26.14
C ASN A 114 -33.06 -23.65 25.55
N ASN A 115 -33.02 -23.79 24.23
CA ASN A 115 -33.03 -25.10 23.56
C ASN A 115 -31.83 -25.95 24.00
N LEU A 116 -30.62 -25.38 23.97
CA LEU A 116 -29.41 -26.05 24.42
C LEU A 116 -29.53 -26.52 25.88
N LEU A 117 -30.08 -25.67 26.76
CA LEU A 117 -30.29 -26.00 28.17
C LEU A 117 -31.24 -27.19 28.35
N VAL A 118 -32.31 -27.30 27.55
CA VAL A 118 -33.23 -28.45 27.59
C VAL A 118 -32.47 -29.76 27.34
N TYR A 119 -31.65 -29.80 26.28
CA TYR A 119 -30.87 -31.00 25.96
C TYR A 119 -29.71 -31.26 26.93
N GLN A 120 -29.16 -30.23 27.57
CA GLN A 120 -28.21 -30.40 28.69
C GLN A 120 -28.89 -31.06 29.89
N ARG A 121 -30.12 -30.68 30.24
CA ARG A 121 -30.89 -31.34 31.30
C ARG A 121 -31.24 -32.77 30.96
N GLU A 122 -31.57 -33.04 29.69
CA GLU A 122 -31.83 -34.40 29.24
C GLU A 122 -30.59 -35.30 29.33
N GLU A 123 -29.42 -34.80 28.93
CA GLU A 123 -28.14 -35.50 29.13
C GLU A 123 -27.90 -35.82 30.62
N GLU A 124 -28.10 -34.85 31.53
CA GLU A 124 -27.96 -35.07 32.97
C GLU A 124 -28.88 -36.20 33.48
N ILE A 125 -30.10 -36.31 32.96
CA ILE A 125 -31.05 -37.37 33.30
C ILE A 125 -30.56 -38.72 32.77
N LEU A 126 -30.11 -38.78 31.51
CA LEU A 126 -29.57 -40.00 30.91
C LEU A 126 -28.33 -40.50 31.66
N LEU A 127 -27.46 -39.59 32.13
CA LEU A 127 -26.28 -39.93 32.92
C LEU A 127 -26.64 -40.44 34.33
N LYS A 128 -27.66 -39.87 34.98
CA LYS A 128 -28.11 -40.32 36.31
C LYS A 128 -28.84 -41.67 36.27
N ASN A 129 -29.50 -41.99 35.15
CA ASN A 129 -30.24 -43.23 34.96
C ASN A 129 -29.39 -44.40 34.41
N GLN A 130 -28.06 -44.35 34.57
CA GLN A 130 -27.14 -45.42 34.15
C GLN A 130 -27.25 -46.72 34.97
N VAL A 131 -27.91 -46.69 36.13
CA VAL A 131 -28.16 -47.89 36.96
C VAL A 131 -29.42 -48.58 36.47
N VAL A 132 -29.28 -49.48 35.50
CA VAL A 132 -30.38 -50.32 35.02
C VAL A 132 -30.38 -51.63 35.82
N GLY A 133 -31.17 -51.67 36.89
CA GLY A 133 -31.34 -52.86 37.75
C GLY A 133 -31.26 -52.52 39.23
N GLY A 134 -32.41 -52.51 39.91
CA GLY A 134 -32.46 -52.44 41.37
C GLY A 134 -31.69 -53.61 41.99
N THR A 135 -31.16 -53.41 43.19
CA THR A 135 -30.27 -54.31 43.94
C THR A 135 -30.82 -55.71 44.26
N GLN A 136 -31.97 -56.13 43.71
CA GLN A 136 -32.68 -57.36 44.10
C GLN A 136 -33.22 -58.27 42.97
N ALA A 137 -32.90 -58.04 41.69
CA ALA A 137 -33.20 -59.05 40.67
C ALA A 137 -32.21 -58.99 39.50
N GLY A 138 -31.59 -60.12 39.17
CA GLY A 138 -30.68 -60.25 38.02
C GLY A 138 -31.41 -59.91 36.72
N MET A 139 -30.98 -58.83 36.07
CA MET A 139 -31.50 -58.42 34.77
C MET A 139 -31.10 -59.45 33.70
N LYS A 140 -32.03 -59.81 32.81
CA LYS A 140 -31.72 -60.66 31.66
C LYS A 140 -30.78 -59.90 30.72
N THR A 141 -29.82 -60.59 30.12
CA THR A 141 -28.83 -60.00 29.21
C THR A 141 -29.47 -59.30 27.99
N ALA A 142 -30.65 -59.73 27.56
CA ALA A 142 -31.43 -59.10 26.50
C ALA A 142 -31.99 -57.72 26.90
N ASP A 143 -32.62 -57.62 28.08
CA ASP A 143 -33.19 -56.36 28.61
C ASP A 143 -32.08 -55.31 28.85
N LEU A 144 -30.91 -55.77 29.30
CA LEU A 144 -29.73 -54.92 29.46
C LEU A 144 -29.24 -54.38 28.10
N LYS A 145 -29.17 -55.25 27.08
CA LYS A 145 -28.76 -54.85 25.72
C LYS A 145 -29.70 -53.81 25.13
N GLU A 146 -31.02 -54.01 25.24
CA GLU A 146 -32.03 -53.05 24.76
C GLU A 146 -31.92 -51.70 25.49
N SER A 147 -31.69 -51.70 26.80
CA SER A 147 -31.52 -50.47 27.57
C SER A 147 -30.26 -49.68 27.18
N ILE A 148 -29.15 -50.39 26.91
CA ILE A 148 -27.89 -49.78 26.47
C ILE A 148 -28.03 -49.21 25.06
N ASP A 149 -28.69 -49.94 24.15
CA ASP A 149 -28.92 -49.48 22.78
C ASP A 149 -29.84 -48.26 22.75
N PHE A 150 -30.92 -48.24 23.56
CA PHE A 150 -31.77 -47.07 23.75
C PHE A 150 -31.01 -45.87 24.31
N GLN A 151 -30.24 -46.06 25.38
CA GLN A 151 -29.44 -44.99 25.98
C GLN A 151 -28.41 -44.44 25.00
N ARG A 152 -27.74 -45.31 24.23
CA ARG A 152 -26.78 -44.91 23.20
C ARG A 152 -27.45 -44.07 22.11
N GLN A 153 -28.58 -44.54 21.58
CA GLN A 153 -29.31 -43.84 20.53
C GLN A 153 -29.79 -42.46 21.01
N ARG A 154 -30.38 -42.39 22.22
CA ARG A 154 -30.88 -41.13 22.76
C ARG A 154 -29.74 -40.17 23.10
N MET A 155 -28.65 -40.66 23.68
CA MET A 155 -27.46 -39.84 23.95
C MET A 155 -26.86 -39.28 22.67
N ALA A 156 -26.76 -40.08 21.60
CA ALA A 156 -26.27 -39.61 20.31
C ALA A 156 -27.15 -38.49 19.73
N GLU A 157 -28.48 -38.62 19.84
CA GLU A 157 -29.41 -37.58 19.41
C GLU A 157 -29.27 -36.30 20.25
N VAL A 158 -29.18 -36.42 21.58
CA VAL A 158 -28.99 -35.30 22.52
C VAL A 158 -27.68 -34.56 22.21
N LEU A 159 -26.57 -35.27 22.05
CA LEU A 159 -25.27 -34.67 21.71
C LEU A 159 -25.30 -33.98 20.34
N THR A 160 -25.96 -34.60 19.36
CA THR A 160 -26.13 -34.01 18.02
C THR A 160 -26.93 -32.71 18.09
N LYS A 161 -28.04 -32.70 18.85
CA LYS A 161 -28.87 -31.51 19.05
C LYS A 161 -28.14 -30.41 19.81
N LYS A 162 -27.41 -30.75 20.87
CA LYS A 162 -26.57 -29.79 21.60
C LYS A 162 -25.56 -29.11 20.67
N LEU A 163 -24.85 -29.88 19.85
CA LEU A 163 -23.90 -29.34 18.87
C LEU A 163 -24.59 -28.45 17.83
N GLU A 164 -25.78 -28.85 17.33
CA GLU A 164 -26.57 -28.04 16.41
C GLU A 164 -26.92 -26.66 17.00
N PHE A 165 -27.40 -26.62 18.25
CA PHE A 165 -27.74 -25.37 18.92
C PHE A 165 -26.51 -24.52 19.28
N GLN A 166 -25.40 -25.15 19.68
CA GLN A 166 -24.13 -24.45 19.89
C GLN A 166 -23.66 -23.76 18.60
N ASN A 167 -23.68 -24.46 17.47
CA ASN A 167 -23.31 -23.89 16.17
C ASN A 167 -24.25 -22.75 15.74
N LYS A 168 -25.55 -22.82 16.08
CA LYS A 168 -26.49 -21.71 15.82
C LYS A 168 -26.18 -20.49 16.69
N ILE A 169 -25.89 -20.70 17.98
CA ILE A 169 -25.50 -19.63 18.91
C ILE A 169 -24.23 -18.95 18.41
N GLU A 170 -23.20 -19.72 18.02
CA GLU A 170 -21.93 -19.19 17.53
C GLU A 170 -22.12 -18.30 16.27
N LYS A 171 -22.94 -18.75 15.30
CA LYS A 171 -23.28 -17.94 14.12
C LYS A 171 -24.00 -16.64 14.47
N LEU A 172 -24.90 -16.66 15.45
CA LEU A 172 -25.61 -15.46 15.90
C LEU A 172 -24.70 -14.51 16.70
N ASP A 173 -23.73 -15.06 17.44
CA ASP A 173 -22.70 -14.28 18.14
C ASP A 173 -21.76 -13.59 17.13
N GLU A 174 -21.40 -14.25 16.03
CA GLU A 174 -20.67 -13.63 14.92
C GLU A 174 -21.46 -12.49 14.26
N GLU A 175 -22.76 -12.67 14.05
CA GLU A 175 -23.66 -11.62 13.55
C GLU A 175 -23.71 -10.42 14.51
N THR A 176 -23.80 -10.68 15.82
CA THR A 176 -23.73 -9.66 16.87
C THR A 176 -22.40 -8.90 16.84
N LYS A 177 -21.28 -9.59 16.62
CA LYS A 177 -19.95 -8.97 16.50
C LYS A 177 -19.87 -8.04 15.28
N LYS A 178 -20.41 -8.46 14.13
CA LYS A 178 -20.49 -7.62 12.91
C LYS A 178 -21.33 -6.36 13.14
N LEU A 179 -22.51 -6.50 13.75
CA LEU A 179 -23.38 -5.36 14.08
C LEU A 179 -22.71 -4.39 15.08
N ASN A 180 -21.96 -4.91 16.06
CA ASN A 180 -21.19 -4.06 16.99
C ASN A 180 -20.04 -3.31 16.30
N GLN A 181 -19.37 -3.94 15.34
CA GLN A 181 -18.34 -3.28 14.53
C GLN A 181 -18.95 -2.13 13.70
N GLN A 182 -20.07 -2.37 13.02
CA GLN A 182 -20.81 -1.33 12.30
C GLN A 182 -21.21 -0.17 13.21
N LEU A 183 -21.73 -0.46 14.41
CA LEU A 183 -22.09 0.58 15.37
C LEU A 183 -20.87 1.38 15.88
N THR A 184 -19.73 0.72 16.06
CA THR A 184 -18.46 1.37 16.43
C THR A 184 -17.99 2.31 15.33
N GLU A 185 -18.08 1.88 14.07
CA GLU A 185 -17.77 2.71 12.89
C GLU A 185 -18.74 3.90 12.77
N ILE A 186 -20.03 3.71 13.03
CA ILE A 186 -21.03 4.79 13.02
C ILE A 186 -20.77 5.79 14.15
N ASN A 187 -20.45 5.33 15.36
CA ASN A 187 -20.12 6.23 16.46
C ASN A 187 -18.83 7.01 16.20
N ALA A 188 -17.82 6.39 15.59
CA ALA A 188 -16.63 7.08 15.12
C ALA A 188 -16.95 8.14 14.05
N ARG A 189 -17.93 7.88 13.17
CA ARG A 189 -18.47 8.88 12.23
C ARG A 189 -19.24 10.00 12.95
N LYS A 190 -20.07 9.69 13.95
CA LYS A 190 -20.86 10.67 14.73
C LYS A 190 -19.97 11.71 15.41
N ASP A 191 -18.85 11.29 15.97
CA ASP A 191 -17.87 12.15 16.63
C ASP A 191 -16.88 12.78 15.64
N ALA A 192 -16.93 12.41 14.36
CA ALA A 192 -16.12 13.04 13.33
C ALA A 192 -16.63 14.45 13.07
N LEU A 193 -15.74 15.42 13.25
CA LEU A 193 -15.96 16.79 12.80
C LEU A 193 -16.26 16.74 11.30
N ILE A 194 -17.26 17.50 10.86
CA ILE A 194 -17.49 17.78 9.43
C ILE A 194 -17.32 19.27 9.19
N SER A 195 -16.86 19.62 7.99
CA SER A 195 -16.80 21.00 7.58
C SER A 195 -18.17 21.47 7.09
N GLU A 196 -18.51 22.70 7.43
CA GLU A 196 -19.61 23.43 6.81
C GLU A 196 -19.03 24.67 6.10
N ILE A 197 -19.51 24.93 4.88
CA ILE A 197 -19.17 26.14 4.14
C ILE A 197 -20.42 27.02 4.10
N SER A 198 -20.31 28.23 4.63
CA SER A 198 -21.36 29.25 4.52
C SER A 198 -20.99 30.25 3.43
N VAL A 199 -21.91 30.48 2.50
CA VAL A 199 -21.77 31.43 1.40
C VAL A 199 -22.85 32.49 1.54
N THR A 200 -22.45 33.73 1.78
CA THR A 200 -23.39 34.85 1.73
C THR A 200 -23.49 35.35 0.30
N VAL A 201 -24.71 35.45 -0.22
CA VAL A 201 -25.01 35.94 -1.57
C VAL A 201 -26.01 37.09 -1.54
N SER A 202 -26.03 37.90 -2.60
CA SER A 202 -27.04 38.94 -2.81
C SER A 202 -27.57 38.91 -4.24
N ALA A 203 -28.88 38.84 -4.41
CA ALA A 203 -29.55 38.84 -5.70
C ALA A 203 -30.41 40.10 -5.87
N LYS A 204 -30.38 40.71 -7.05
CA LYS A 204 -31.22 41.89 -7.38
C LYS A 204 -32.61 41.50 -7.87
N GLU A 205 -32.76 40.28 -8.38
CA GLU A 205 -33.98 39.66 -8.88
C GLU A 205 -34.07 38.23 -8.34
N PRO A 206 -35.26 37.61 -8.29
CA PRO A 206 -35.37 36.20 -7.95
C PRO A 206 -34.54 35.33 -8.91
N VAL A 207 -33.74 34.41 -8.36
CA VAL A 207 -32.93 33.47 -9.12
C VAL A 207 -33.51 32.07 -8.93
N THR A 208 -33.63 31.29 -10.00
CA THR A 208 -34.12 29.91 -9.94
C THR A 208 -33.08 28.96 -10.51
N ASN A 209 -32.82 27.87 -9.80
CA ASN A 209 -31.96 26.76 -10.24
C ASN A 209 -30.58 27.16 -10.78
N ALA A 210 -29.97 28.21 -10.23
CA ALA A 210 -28.65 28.62 -10.66
C ALA A 210 -27.59 27.58 -10.25
N PRO A 211 -26.69 27.17 -11.17
CA PRO A 211 -25.64 26.23 -10.85
C PRO A 211 -24.58 26.92 -9.97
N VAL A 212 -24.23 26.25 -8.88
CA VAL A 212 -23.14 26.65 -7.98
C VAL A 212 -22.13 25.52 -7.92
N SER A 213 -20.87 25.86 -8.10
CA SER A 213 -19.73 24.95 -7.97
C SER A 213 -18.89 25.36 -6.76
N ILE A 214 -18.57 24.39 -5.92
CA ILE A 214 -17.67 24.57 -4.77
C ILE A 214 -16.45 23.70 -5.01
N ASN A 215 -15.29 24.32 -5.09
CA ASN A 215 -14.01 23.65 -5.27
C ASN A 215 -13.19 23.79 -3.98
N TYR A 216 -12.59 22.70 -3.54
CA TYR A 216 -11.71 22.72 -2.37
C TYR A 216 -10.71 21.58 -2.44
N PHE A 217 -9.61 21.75 -1.72
CA PHE A 217 -8.57 20.76 -1.57
C PHE A 217 -8.76 20.00 -0.26
N VAL A 218 -8.62 18.67 -0.30
CA VAL A 218 -8.63 17.79 0.87
C VAL A 218 -7.27 17.12 1.06
N LYS A 219 -6.84 17.06 2.31
CA LYS A 219 -5.70 16.24 2.74
C LYS A 219 -6.12 14.77 2.83
N ASN A 220 -5.16 13.87 3.01
CA ASN A 220 -5.37 12.43 3.23
C ASN A 220 -6.04 11.69 2.06
N ALA A 221 -5.83 12.18 0.85
CA ALA A 221 -6.04 11.42 -0.37
C ALA A 221 -4.75 11.41 -1.18
N GLY A 222 -4.65 10.58 -2.20
CA GLY A 222 -3.50 10.62 -3.09
C GLY A 222 -3.51 9.47 -4.08
N TRP A 223 -2.51 9.48 -4.96
CA TRP A 223 -2.22 8.32 -5.80
C TRP A 223 -0.73 8.10 -5.93
N ALA A 224 -0.34 6.83 -6.04
CA ALA A 224 1.05 6.43 -6.26
C ALA A 224 1.20 5.75 -7.63
N PRO A 225 2.22 6.12 -8.43
CA PRO A 225 2.52 5.42 -9.67
C PRO A 225 3.05 4.02 -9.39
N THR A 226 2.55 3.03 -10.12
CA THR A 226 3.06 1.66 -10.10
C THR A 226 3.13 1.08 -11.51
N TYR A 227 4.07 0.16 -11.72
CA TYR A 227 4.38 -0.37 -13.04
C TYR A 227 4.44 -1.88 -13.01
N ASP A 228 3.99 -2.52 -14.08
CA ASP A 228 4.37 -3.91 -14.38
C ASP A 228 5.25 -3.91 -15.62
N PHE A 229 6.47 -4.42 -15.50
CA PHE A 229 7.34 -4.69 -16.64
C PHE A 229 7.38 -6.18 -16.93
N ARG A 230 7.08 -6.56 -18.16
CA ARG A 230 7.00 -7.96 -18.59
C ARG A 230 7.90 -8.23 -19.79
N ILE A 231 8.75 -9.23 -19.64
CA ILE A 231 9.53 -9.84 -20.72
C ILE A 231 8.79 -11.07 -21.20
N ASP A 232 8.29 -11.03 -22.43
CA ASP A 232 7.74 -12.21 -23.10
C ASP A 232 8.87 -12.99 -23.81
N LYS A 233 9.77 -12.28 -24.50
CA LYS A 233 10.99 -12.83 -25.13
C LYS A 233 12.11 -11.78 -25.11
N LEU A 234 13.37 -12.21 -24.97
CA LEU A 234 14.54 -11.32 -25.01
C LEU A 234 14.75 -10.61 -26.37
N SER A 235 14.12 -11.10 -27.44
CA SER A 235 14.15 -10.47 -28.76
C SER A 235 13.03 -9.46 -28.99
N GLN A 236 12.11 -9.29 -28.04
CA GLN A 236 10.94 -8.43 -28.16
C GLN A 236 11.06 -7.20 -27.23
N PRO A 237 10.37 -6.09 -27.54
CA PRO A 237 10.29 -4.96 -26.62
C PRO A 237 9.74 -5.37 -25.25
N LEU A 238 10.19 -4.68 -24.21
CA LEU A 238 9.67 -4.82 -22.86
C LEU A 238 8.25 -4.24 -22.81
N ARG A 239 7.27 -5.01 -22.33
CA ARG A 239 5.92 -4.48 -22.11
C ARG A 239 5.85 -3.78 -20.76
N MET A 240 5.27 -2.58 -20.73
CA MET A 240 5.03 -1.81 -19.52
C MET A 240 3.54 -1.53 -19.38
N ALA A 241 2.94 -1.96 -18.27
CA ALA A 241 1.66 -1.43 -17.81
C ALA A 241 1.90 -0.35 -16.77
N TYR A 242 1.51 0.89 -17.07
CA TYR A 242 1.56 2.01 -16.13
C TYR A 242 0.22 2.12 -15.42
N LYS A 243 0.23 2.09 -14.09
CA LYS A 243 -0.94 2.07 -13.22
C LYS A 243 -0.81 3.14 -12.13
N ALA A 244 -1.95 3.50 -11.54
CA ALA A 244 -2.06 4.36 -10.38
C ALA A 244 -2.78 3.64 -9.25
N ASN A 245 -2.16 3.64 -8.08
CA ASN A 245 -2.77 3.20 -6.83
C ASN A 245 -3.40 4.41 -6.15
N VAL A 246 -4.71 4.59 -6.31
CA VAL A 246 -5.50 5.68 -5.75
C VAL A 246 -6.00 5.29 -4.36
N TYR A 247 -5.90 6.20 -3.41
CA TYR A 247 -6.42 6.01 -2.06
C TYR A 247 -7.02 7.29 -1.52
N GLN A 248 -8.00 7.17 -0.61
CA GLN A 248 -8.53 8.33 0.09
C GLN A 248 -9.07 7.98 1.47
N PHE A 249 -8.87 8.92 2.39
CA PHE A 249 -9.38 8.93 3.74
C PHE A 249 -9.77 10.37 4.12
N SER A 250 -10.45 11.04 3.19
CA SER A 250 -10.86 12.43 3.33
C SER A 250 -12.06 12.59 4.27
N GLY A 251 -12.77 11.51 4.60
CA GLY A 251 -14.00 11.53 5.39
C GLY A 251 -15.26 11.75 4.56
N GLU A 252 -15.14 11.82 3.23
CA GLU A 252 -16.28 11.85 2.30
C GLU A 252 -16.11 10.79 1.21
N ASP A 253 -17.18 10.04 0.93
CA ASP A 253 -17.18 9.08 -0.17
C ASP A 253 -17.32 9.80 -1.51
N TRP A 254 -16.50 9.41 -2.48
CA TRP A 254 -16.67 9.83 -3.86
C TRP A 254 -17.45 8.76 -4.60
N LYS A 255 -18.72 9.04 -4.93
CA LYS A 255 -19.61 8.09 -5.59
C LYS A 255 -19.88 8.55 -7.02
N ASP A 256 -19.55 7.69 -7.98
CA ASP A 256 -19.75 7.90 -9.42
C ASP A 256 -19.21 9.26 -9.93
N VAL A 257 -18.00 9.62 -9.50
CA VAL A 257 -17.36 10.90 -9.84
C VAL A 257 -16.54 10.79 -11.11
N LYS A 258 -16.37 11.91 -11.82
CA LYS A 258 -15.33 12.02 -12.86
C LYS A 258 -13.97 12.15 -12.17
N LEU A 259 -13.14 11.12 -12.30
CA LEU A 259 -11.86 11.03 -11.63
C LEU A 259 -10.73 11.42 -12.59
N SER A 260 -9.89 12.35 -12.17
CA SER A 260 -8.67 12.74 -12.87
C SER A 260 -7.47 12.51 -11.96
N LEU A 261 -6.37 12.00 -12.49
CA LEU A 261 -5.09 11.91 -11.79
C LEU A 261 -4.20 13.06 -12.23
N SER A 262 -3.41 13.62 -11.33
CA SER A 262 -2.45 14.69 -11.64
C SER A 262 -1.11 14.48 -10.97
N THR A 263 -0.03 14.77 -11.69
CA THR A 263 1.33 14.78 -11.16
C THR A 263 1.72 16.13 -10.55
N ALA A 264 0.84 17.14 -10.60
CA ALA A 264 1.09 18.42 -9.96
C ALA A 264 1.16 18.26 -8.44
N ASN A 265 1.87 19.17 -7.78
CA ASN A 265 1.91 19.23 -6.32
C ASN A 265 1.39 20.59 -5.83
N PRO A 266 0.11 20.67 -5.42
CA PRO A 266 -0.48 21.92 -4.91
C PRO A 266 0.11 22.43 -3.58
N PHE A 267 0.90 21.61 -2.87
CA PHE A 267 1.57 22.00 -1.63
C PHE A 267 2.96 22.60 -1.85
N LYS A 268 3.53 22.46 -3.05
CA LYS A 268 4.84 23.04 -3.35
C LYS A 268 4.68 24.47 -3.83
N SER A 269 5.39 25.38 -3.17
CA SER A 269 5.49 26.77 -3.61
C SER A 269 5.97 26.84 -5.07
N GLY A 270 5.30 27.65 -5.87
CA GLY A 270 5.70 27.97 -7.24
C GLY A 270 6.83 29.02 -7.32
N GLN A 271 7.30 29.53 -6.18
CA GLN A 271 8.34 30.55 -6.13
C GLN A 271 9.74 29.94 -6.31
N ALA A 272 10.47 30.39 -7.33
CA ALA A 272 11.84 29.97 -7.55
C ALA A 272 12.78 30.48 -6.43
N PRO A 273 13.77 29.68 -5.98
CA PRO A 273 14.76 30.14 -5.00
C PRO A 273 15.65 31.25 -5.60
N ILE A 274 16.07 32.17 -4.73
CA ILE A 274 17.04 33.21 -5.08
C ILE A 274 18.41 32.75 -4.63
N LEU A 275 19.35 32.62 -5.57
CA LEU A 275 20.74 32.26 -5.27
C LEU A 275 21.42 33.40 -4.51
N GLN A 276 21.78 33.15 -3.25
CA GLN A 276 22.47 34.13 -2.42
C GLN A 276 23.96 34.19 -2.79
N LYS A 277 24.57 35.37 -2.63
CA LYS A 277 26.02 35.53 -2.85
C LYS A 277 26.79 34.65 -1.88
N TRP A 278 27.58 33.72 -2.41
CA TRP A 278 28.47 32.90 -1.59
C TRP A 278 29.79 33.60 -1.30
N THR A 279 30.10 33.78 -0.02
CA THR A 279 31.38 34.32 0.46
C THR A 279 32.12 33.21 1.22
N VAL A 280 33.35 32.89 0.79
CA VAL A 280 34.18 31.88 1.45
C VAL A 280 34.38 32.22 2.93
N GLY A 281 34.19 31.24 3.82
CA GLY A 281 34.26 31.43 5.26
C GLY A 281 32.95 31.89 5.91
N GLN A 282 31.92 32.23 5.13
CA GLN A 282 30.56 32.47 5.61
C GLN A 282 29.65 31.32 5.20
N ARG A 283 28.75 30.92 6.11
CA ARG A 283 27.69 29.98 5.77
C ARG A 283 26.72 30.67 4.81
N ASN A 284 26.47 30.07 3.67
CA ASN A 284 25.33 30.47 2.85
C ASN A 284 24.05 30.18 3.63
N ASP A 285 23.29 31.22 3.92
CA ASP A 285 21.99 31.09 4.58
C ASP A 285 20.87 31.16 3.54
N TYR A 286 20.06 30.11 3.53
CA TYR A 286 18.85 29.98 2.73
C TYR A 286 17.63 29.76 3.63
N SER A 287 17.74 30.05 4.93
CA SER A 287 16.71 29.82 5.94
C SER A 287 15.36 30.44 5.56
N ASP A 288 15.33 31.62 4.95
CA ASP A 288 14.08 32.25 4.47
C ASP A 288 13.38 31.43 3.38
N TYR A 289 14.13 30.78 2.48
CA TYR A 289 13.55 29.90 1.47
C TYR A 289 13.05 28.59 2.10
N TYR A 290 13.86 27.99 2.97
CA TYR A 290 13.52 26.73 3.64
C TYR A 290 12.44 26.89 4.74
N GLY A 291 12.32 28.06 5.36
CA GLY A 291 11.32 28.35 6.39
C GLY A 291 9.91 28.43 5.82
N ASN A 292 9.74 29.09 4.68
CA ASN A 292 8.45 29.22 4.00
C ASN A 292 7.97 27.91 3.36
N ILE A 293 8.88 27.08 2.82
CA ILE A 293 8.49 25.74 2.34
C ILE A 293 8.13 24.81 3.51
N ASN A 294 8.80 24.90 4.65
CA ASN A 294 8.52 24.02 5.78
C ASN A 294 7.16 24.34 6.40
N GLU A 295 6.69 25.58 6.49
CA GLU A 295 5.35 25.85 7.06
C GLU A 295 4.19 25.37 6.15
N GLU A 296 4.37 25.39 4.82
CA GLU A 296 3.37 24.91 3.85
C GLU A 296 3.47 23.39 3.57
N GLU A 297 4.68 22.82 3.65
CA GLU A 297 4.96 21.39 3.44
C GLU A 297 4.80 20.58 4.75
N ASP A 298 4.98 21.16 5.95
CA ASP A 298 4.68 20.55 7.27
C ASP A 298 3.15 20.47 7.53
N GLN A 299 2.37 21.25 6.79
CA GLN A 299 0.91 21.06 6.64
C GLN A 299 0.56 19.89 5.70
N SER A 300 1.51 19.36 4.93
CA SER A 300 1.37 18.21 4.03
C SER A 300 2.29 17.06 4.46
N ILE A 301 1.76 16.16 5.29
CA ILE A 301 2.38 14.87 5.60
C ILE A 301 3.68 15.03 6.39
N ASN A 302 3.55 14.98 7.72
CA ASN A 302 4.68 14.71 8.61
C ASN A 302 5.42 13.43 8.15
N ALA A 303 6.61 13.62 7.58
CA ALA A 303 7.48 12.57 7.03
C ALA A 303 8.13 11.66 8.09
N ASN A 304 7.58 11.59 9.30
CA ASN A 304 8.17 10.80 10.38
C ASN A 304 7.38 9.57 10.82
N GLN A 305 6.21 9.25 10.23
CA GLN A 305 5.51 7.97 10.47
C GLN A 305 4.70 7.47 9.27
N ALA A 306 5.05 7.83 8.02
CA ALA A 306 4.28 7.41 6.83
C ALA A 306 4.43 5.92 6.50
N GLU A 307 5.54 5.29 6.86
CA GLU A 307 5.79 3.87 6.59
C GLU A 307 6.50 3.20 7.77
N VAL A 308 5.98 2.04 8.16
CA VAL A 308 6.63 1.13 9.09
C VAL A 308 7.12 -0.07 8.30
N PHE A 309 8.40 -0.37 8.42
CA PHE A 309 9.03 -1.49 7.74
C PHE A 309 9.93 -2.23 8.71
N GLY A 310 10.28 -3.47 8.39
CA GLY A 310 11.16 -4.26 9.24
C GLY A 310 11.30 -5.68 8.74
N LYS A 311 11.98 -6.51 9.54
CA LYS A 311 12.17 -7.93 9.28
C LYS A 311 11.51 -8.76 10.37
N VAL A 312 10.82 -9.84 9.97
CA VAL A 312 10.26 -10.83 10.90
C VAL A 312 11.10 -12.11 10.87
N THR A 313 11.48 -12.62 12.04
CA THR A 313 12.29 -13.84 12.19
C THR A 313 11.74 -14.77 13.26
N GLY A 314 12.00 -16.08 13.12
CA GLY A 314 11.72 -17.07 14.15
C GLY A 314 12.67 -16.94 15.34
N LYS A 315 12.17 -17.19 16.56
CA LYS A 315 13.01 -17.13 17.78
C LYS A 315 14.02 -18.28 17.91
N SER A 316 13.63 -19.47 17.47
CA SER A 316 14.39 -20.71 17.61
C SER A 316 15.60 -20.77 16.65
N ASP A 317 15.36 -20.48 15.38
CA ASP A 317 16.31 -20.66 14.28
C ASP A 317 16.91 -19.35 13.74
N LYS A 318 16.36 -18.21 14.17
CA LYS A 318 16.69 -16.85 13.67
C LYS A 318 16.52 -16.71 12.16
N GLN A 319 15.78 -17.60 11.50
CA GLN A 319 15.54 -17.55 10.07
C GLN A 319 14.45 -16.53 9.74
N PRO A 320 14.50 -15.89 8.55
CA PRO A 320 13.43 -15.03 8.08
C PRO A 320 12.13 -15.81 7.92
N LEU A 321 11.01 -15.21 8.34
CA LEU A 321 9.68 -15.81 8.17
C LEU A 321 8.97 -15.16 6.98
N PRO A 322 8.82 -15.87 5.84
CA PRO A 322 8.05 -15.38 4.70
C PRO A 322 6.54 -15.57 4.89
N GLY A 323 5.72 -14.64 4.39
CA GLY A 323 4.26 -14.75 4.45
C GLY A 323 3.62 -14.47 5.81
N VAL A 324 4.34 -13.90 6.78
CA VAL A 324 3.76 -13.38 8.03
C VAL A 324 2.79 -12.27 7.67
N GLN A 325 1.55 -12.33 8.15
CA GLN A 325 0.54 -11.30 7.96
C GLN A 325 0.73 -10.19 8.99
N ILE A 326 0.93 -8.95 8.54
CA ILE A 326 1.02 -7.75 9.37
C ILE A 326 -0.25 -6.93 9.15
N SER A 327 -0.96 -6.57 10.20
CA SER A 327 -2.14 -5.70 10.12
C SER A 327 -2.07 -4.55 11.11
N LEU A 328 -2.59 -3.39 10.72
CA LEU A 328 -2.73 -2.25 11.62
C LEU A 328 -3.97 -2.44 12.49
N LYS A 329 -3.79 -2.52 13.82
CA LYS A 329 -4.84 -2.83 14.78
C LYS A 329 -6.02 -1.86 14.65
N GLY A 330 -7.24 -2.41 14.55
CA GLY A 330 -8.47 -1.63 14.40
C GLY A 330 -8.76 -1.16 12.97
N THR A 331 -7.98 -1.61 11.99
CA THR A 331 -8.20 -1.31 10.56
C THR A 331 -8.18 -2.61 9.73
N SER A 332 -8.59 -2.51 8.46
CA SER A 332 -8.41 -3.59 7.47
C SER A 332 -7.08 -3.51 6.73
N LEU A 333 -6.23 -2.52 7.06
CA LEU A 333 -4.95 -2.32 6.40
C LEU A 333 -3.96 -3.41 6.82
N SER A 334 -3.37 -4.07 5.83
CA SER A 334 -2.45 -5.17 6.06
C SER A 334 -1.38 -5.28 4.97
N SER A 335 -0.29 -5.96 5.30
CA SER A 335 0.84 -6.30 4.44
C SER A 335 1.35 -7.70 4.82
N SER A 336 2.26 -8.27 4.04
CA SER A 336 2.89 -9.56 4.35
C SER A 336 4.41 -9.48 4.19
N THR A 337 5.13 -10.37 4.88
CA THR A 337 6.59 -10.47 4.68
C THR A 337 6.94 -11.16 3.36
N ASP A 338 8.01 -10.68 2.72
CA ASP A 338 8.60 -11.30 1.54
C ASP A 338 9.41 -12.58 1.84
N ALA A 339 10.02 -13.18 0.81
CA ALA A 339 10.85 -14.38 0.93
C ALA A 339 12.04 -14.24 1.90
N ASN A 340 12.48 -13.01 2.15
CA ASN A 340 13.59 -12.68 3.04
C ASN A 340 13.10 -12.17 4.42
N GLY A 341 11.80 -12.27 4.69
CA GLY A 341 11.18 -11.87 5.95
C GLY A 341 10.96 -10.37 6.09
N TYR A 342 11.17 -9.55 5.05
CA TYR A 342 10.98 -8.10 5.13
C TYR A 342 9.53 -7.72 4.84
N TYR A 343 9.04 -6.70 5.54
CA TYR A 343 7.74 -6.11 5.29
C TYR A 343 7.81 -4.59 5.24
N ARG A 344 6.77 -4.00 4.65
CA ARG A 344 6.50 -2.55 4.65
C ARG A 344 5.00 -2.34 4.73
N LEU A 345 4.58 -1.40 5.56
CA LEU A 345 3.18 -1.03 5.78
C LEU A 345 3.09 0.49 5.90
N THR A 346 2.37 1.11 4.97
CA THR A 346 2.13 2.56 4.96
C THR A 346 1.10 2.91 6.01
N ILE A 347 1.46 3.70 7.03
CA ILE A 347 0.52 4.09 8.08
C ILE A 347 -0.31 5.28 7.58
N PRO A 348 -1.65 5.22 7.68
CA PRO A 348 -2.48 6.32 7.23
C PRO A 348 -2.31 7.60 8.09
N PRO A 349 -2.39 8.81 7.51
CA PRO A 349 -2.12 10.06 8.21
C PRO A 349 -2.94 10.34 9.47
N GLN A 350 -4.16 9.80 9.59
CA GLN A 350 -5.01 9.94 10.78
C GLN A 350 -4.43 9.28 12.04
N PHE A 351 -3.40 8.45 11.86
CA PHE A 351 -2.66 7.80 12.91
C PHE A 351 -1.31 8.47 13.22
N TYR A 352 -0.90 9.49 12.46
CA TYR A 352 0.33 10.22 12.74
C TYR A 352 0.24 10.90 14.11
N GLY A 353 1.29 10.75 14.92
CA GLY A 353 1.32 11.27 16.29
C GLY A 353 0.43 10.51 17.28
N LYS A 354 -0.23 9.42 16.87
CA LYS A 354 -0.96 8.51 17.76
C LYS A 354 -0.15 7.23 17.98
N SER A 355 -0.34 6.59 19.13
CA SER A 355 0.22 5.25 19.37
C SER A 355 -0.51 4.23 18.49
N VAL A 356 0.14 3.74 17.44
CA VAL A 356 -0.36 2.66 16.60
C VAL A 356 0.26 1.31 16.96
N THR A 357 -0.51 0.24 16.79
CA THR A 357 -0.09 -1.13 17.08
C THR A 357 -0.22 -1.99 15.83
N LEU A 358 0.84 -2.69 15.46
CA LEU A 358 0.83 -3.70 14.42
C LEU A 358 0.60 -5.08 15.03
N ILE A 359 -0.19 -5.89 14.34
CA ILE A 359 -0.49 -7.27 14.70
C ILE A 359 0.20 -8.17 13.68
N PHE A 360 1.05 -9.06 14.18
CA PHE A 360 1.77 -10.07 13.41
C PHE A 360 1.10 -11.42 13.65
N ASP A 361 0.70 -12.07 12.56
CA ASP A 361 0.00 -13.34 12.59
C ASP A 361 0.61 -14.30 11.56
N TYR A 362 0.92 -15.51 12.00
CA TYR A 362 1.58 -16.52 11.17
C TYR A 362 1.30 -17.92 11.70
N ILE A 363 1.03 -18.86 10.79
CA ILE A 363 0.65 -20.23 11.13
C ILE A 363 1.83 -20.90 11.86
N GLY A 364 1.53 -21.52 13.01
CA GLY A 364 2.54 -22.17 13.86
C GLY A 364 3.24 -21.24 14.85
N TYR A 365 2.84 -19.97 14.94
CA TYR A 365 3.42 -18.98 15.86
C TYR A 365 2.34 -18.31 16.72
N TYR A 366 2.73 -17.76 17.87
CA TYR A 366 1.82 -16.95 18.67
C TYR A 366 1.58 -15.59 18.00
N ARG A 367 0.31 -15.20 17.93
CA ARG A 367 -0.10 -13.86 17.50
C ARG A 367 0.57 -12.80 18.38
N LEU A 368 1.24 -11.84 17.76
CA LEU A 368 2.05 -10.86 18.45
C LEU A 368 1.59 -9.44 18.12
N GLU A 369 1.35 -8.62 19.14
CA GLU A 369 1.07 -7.19 18.99
C GLU A 369 2.31 -6.37 19.32
N ARG A 370 2.67 -5.42 18.46
CA ARG A 370 3.81 -4.52 18.69
C ARG A 370 3.41 -3.06 18.44
N PRO A 371 3.62 -2.16 19.41
CA PRO A 371 3.47 -0.73 19.18
C PRO A 371 4.55 -0.24 18.22
N VAL A 372 4.20 0.68 17.33
CA VAL A 372 5.16 1.33 16.44
C VAL A 372 5.86 2.44 17.21
N THR A 373 7.12 2.21 17.53
CA THR A 373 7.98 3.18 18.21
C THR A 373 8.93 3.90 17.24
N SER A 374 9.17 3.34 16.05
CA SER A 374 9.98 3.93 15.00
C SER A 374 9.56 3.40 13.62
N ASN A 375 10.03 4.03 12.54
CA ASN A 375 9.78 3.57 11.16
C ASN A 375 10.37 2.18 10.88
N ARG A 376 11.41 1.77 11.61
CA ARG A 376 11.95 0.41 11.55
C ARG A 376 11.50 -0.41 12.76
N LEU A 377 10.79 -1.50 12.51
CA LEU A 377 10.27 -2.40 13.54
C LEU A 377 10.57 -3.85 13.18
N ASP A 378 11.72 -4.34 13.61
CA ASP A 378 12.10 -5.75 13.47
C ASP A 378 11.42 -6.58 14.56
N VAL A 379 10.91 -7.75 14.21
CA VAL A 379 10.04 -8.57 15.07
C VAL A 379 10.53 -10.01 15.13
N VAL A 380 10.59 -10.56 16.33
CA VAL A 380 10.89 -11.99 16.57
C VAL A 380 9.61 -12.67 17.03
N MET A 381 9.21 -13.74 16.35
CA MET A 381 8.00 -14.51 16.67
C MET A 381 8.35 -15.82 17.40
N ASP A 382 7.54 -16.14 18.40
CA ASP A 382 7.67 -17.35 19.21
C ASP A 382 6.78 -18.45 18.62
N GLU A 383 7.33 -19.65 18.44
CA GLU A 383 6.58 -20.80 17.95
C GLU A 383 5.47 -21.19 18.93
N SER A 384 4.31 -21.55 18.41
CA SER A 384 3.16 -22.02 19.17
C SER A 384 2.99 -23.53 18.98
N VAL A 385 2.85 -24.27 20.09
CA VAL A 385 2.59 -25.71 20.11
C VAL A 385 1.08 -26.01 19.99
N GLN A 386 0.23 -24.98 19.91
CA GLN A 386 -1.20 -25.15 19.67
C GLN A 386 -1.48 -25.23 18.17
N ALA A 387 -1.53 -26.45 17.65
CA ALA A 387 -2.24 -26.72 16.41
C ALA A 387 -3.74 -26.61 16.68
N LEU A 388 -4.41 -25.56 16.20
CA LEU A 388 -5.86 -25.52 16.18
C LEU A 388 -6.40 -24.93 14.88
N ASN A 389 -6.95 -25.85 14.09
CA ASN A 389 -8.12 -25.75 13.22
C ASN A 389 -8.39 -24.38 12.59
N GLU A 390 -7.85 -24.18 11.40
CA GLU A 390 -8.42 -23.23 10.46
C GLU A 390 -9.79 -23.77 10.00
N VAL A 391 -10.85 -23.06 10.38
CA VAL A 391 -12.13 -23.16 9.68
C VAL A 391 -11.91 -22.55 8.30
N VAL A 392 -11.76 -23.40 7.30
CA VAL A 392 -11.81 -22.98 5.90
C VAL A 392 -13.22 -22.45 5.66
N VAL A 393 -13.39 -21.13 5.68
CA VAL A 393 -14.52 -20.50 5.02
C VAL A 393 -14.26 -20.65 3.54
N THR A 394 -14.81 -21.71 2.94
CA THR A 394 -14.91 -21.85 1.50
C THR A 394 -15.77 -20.68 1.00
N GLY A 395 -15.12 -19.59 0.61
CA GLY A 395 -15.71 -18.60 -0.26
C GLY A 395 -16.11 -19.32 -1.55
N TYR A 396 -17.39 -19.20 -1.88
CA TYR A 396 -18.03 -19.75 -3.07
C TYR A 396 -17.15 -19.61 -4.33
N ALA A 397 -16.59 -20.73 -4.78
CA ALA A 397 -16.27 -20.94 -6.19
C ALA A 397 -17.47 -21.69 -6.81
N PRO A 398 -18.12 -21.19 -7.86
CA PRO A 398 -19.06 -22.02 -8.60
C PRO A 398 -18.22 -22.95 -9.50
N ALA A 399 -17.89 -24.13 -9.00
CA ALA A 399 -17.30 -25.18 -9.81
C ALA A 399 -17.74 -26.56 -9.29
N GLY A 400 -19.01 -26.88 -9.53
CA GLY A 400 -19.45 -28.27 -9.51
C GLY A 400 -18.78 -29.01 -10.66
N ARG A 401 -17.84 -29.90 -10.35
CA ARG A 401 -17.42 -30.98 -11.24
C ARG A 401 -18.32 -32.18 -10.96
N ALA A 402 -19.35 -32.34 -11.79
CA ALA A 402 -19.92 -33.65 -12.02
C ALA A 402 -18.91 -34.48 -12.84
N ALA A 403 -18.68 -35.71 -12.41
CA ALA A 403 -17.83 -36.66 -13.11
C ALA A 403 -18.48 -37.06 -14.45
N GLY A 404 -17.70 -37.05 -15.53
CA GLY A 404 -18.08 -37.62 -16.83
C GLY A 404 -18.50 -36.62 -17.90
N VAL A 405 -17.60 -35.70 -18.30
CA VAL A 405 -17.63 -35.06 -19.63
C VAL A 405 -16.18 -34.83 -20.06
N GLU A 406 -15.77 -35.42 -21.19
CA GLU A 406 -14.53 -35.06 -21.88
C GLU A 406 -14.63 -33.61 -22.36
N ILE A 407 -13.75 -32.74 -21.88
CA ILE A 407 -13.64 -31.38 -22.41
C ILE A 407 -12.50 -31.37 -23.42
N ALA A 408 -12.91 -31.46 -24.69
CA ALA A 408 -12.10 -31.08 -25.84
C ALA A 408 -11.51 -29.67 -25.60
N GLY A 409 -10.24 -29.51 -25.95
CA GLY A 409 -9.48 -28.30 -25.70
C GLY A 409 -10.17 -27.05 -26.23
N ASN A 410 -10.02 -25.94 -25.51
CA ASN A 410 -10.13 -24.65 -26.15
C ASN A 410 -9.26 -23.60 -25.46
N ASN A 411 -8.42 -22.99 -26.30
CA ASN A 411 -7.79 -21.70 -26.08
C ASN A 411 -8.87 -20.68 -25.73
N ASP A 412 -8.78 -20.02 -24.58
CA ASP A 412 -9.23 -18.62 -24.38
C ASP A 412 -8.93 -18.13 -22.96
N TYR A 413 -7.65 -18.00 -22.62
CA TYR A 413 -7.22 -17.11 -21.55
C TYR A 413 -7.01 -15.70 -22.11
N LYS A 414 -8.11 -15.06 -22.56
CA LYS A 414 -8.19 -13.62 -22.80
C LYS A 414 -9.29 -13.02 -21.91
N LYS A 415 -9.06 -12.99 -20.60
CA LYS A 415 -9.65 -11.90 -19.79
C LYS A 415 -8.80 -10.66 -20.04
N ARG A 416 -9.10 -9.98 -21.15
CA ARG A 416 -8.80 -8.54 -21.28
C ARG A 416 -9.57 -7.86 -20.16
N THR A 417 -8.87 -7.27 -19.19
CA THR A 417 -9.40 -6.05 -18.56
C THR A 417 -9.80 -5.14 -19.72
N VAL A 418 -11.06 -4.69 -19.76
CA VAL A 418 -11.44 -3.66 -20.72
C VAL A 418 -10.61 -2.44 -20.32
N PRO A 419 -9.65 -1.97 -21.14
CA PRO A 419 -8.87 -0.80 -20.79
C PRO A 419 -9.85 0.34 -20.57
N LEU A 420 -9.72 1.03 -19.44
CA LEU A 420 -10.49 2.24 -19.20
C LEU A 420 -10.02 3.27 -20.24
N ASP A 421 -10.95 3.89 -20.97
CA ASP A 421 -10.57 4.98 -21.85
C ASP A 421 -10.04 6.13 -20.98
N ILE A 422 -8.78 6.52 -21.19
CA ILE A 422 -8.11 7.57 -20.43
C ILE A 422 -7.61 8.64 -21.39
N THR A 423 -7.90 9.90 -21.08
CA THR A 423 -7.35 11.04 -21.83
C THR A 423 -6.16 11.62 -21.08
N GLN A 424 -4.97 11.59 -21.68
CA GLN A 424 -3.79 12.25 -21.14
C GLN A 424 -3.73 13.71 -21.61
N ARG A 425 -3.50 14.64 -20.67
CA ARG A 425 -3.26 16.06 -20.94
C ARG A 425 -1.93 16.48 -20.34
N ASP A 426 -1.10 17.14 -21.14
CA ASP A 426 0.18 17.68 -20.71
C ASP A 426 0.07 19.18 -20.44
N ALA A 427 0.55 19.62 -19.28
CA ALA A 427 0.76 21.01 -18.93
C ALA A 427 2.27 21.28 -18.75
N PRO A 428 2.73 22.55 -18.79
CA PRO A 428 4.16 22.87 -18.67
C PRO A 428 4.86 22.31 -17.42
N THR A 429 4.12 22.09 -16.34
CA THR A 429 4.66 21.65 -15.03
C THR A 429 4.03 20.36 -14.50
N SER A 430 3.11 19.74 -15.23
CA SER A 430 2.39 18.55 -14.75
C SER A 430 1.72 17.74 -15.87
N GLN A 431 1.34 16.51 -15.55
CA GLN A 431 0.52 15.66 -16.40
C GLN A 431 -0.80 15.36 -15.70
N SER A 432 -1.86 15.21 -16.50
CA SER A 432 -3.16 14.78 -16.02
C SER A 432 -3.71 13.62 -16.84
N PHE A 433 -4.35 12.68 -16.16
CA PHE A 433 -4.99 11.50 -16.74
C PHE A 433 -6.46 11.52 -16.35
N ASP A 434 -7.35 11.80 -17.30
CA ASP A 434 -8.79 11.80 -17.08
C ASP A 434 -9.36 10.40 -17.32
N ILE A 435 -9.95 9.80 -16.29
CA ILE A 435 -10.59 8.49 -16.36
C ILE A 435 -12.01 8.70 -16.86
N LEU A 436 -12.32 8.20 -18.06
CA LEU A 436 -13.55 8.56 -18.77
C LEU A 436 -14.80 7.88 -18.24
N VAL A 437 -14.66 6.84 -17.40
CA VAL A 437 -15.78 6.21 -16.70
C VAL A 437 -15.95 6.78 -15.29
N PRO A 438 -17.19 7.05 -14.83
CA PRO A 438 -17.44 7.40 -13.45
C PRO A 438 -16.89 6.34 -12.50
N TYR A 439 -16.23 6.79 -11.44
CA TYR A 439 -15.55 5.92 -10.50
C TYR A 439 -15.99 6.20 -9.07
N SER A 440 -16.10 5.15 -8.25
CA SER A 440 -16.44 5.27 -6.84
C SER A 440 -15.22 4.92 -5.97
N VAL A 441 -14.82 5.84 -5.09
CA VAL A 441 -13.69 5.69 -4.17
C VAL A 441 -14.19 5.97 -2.73
N PRO A 442 -14.44 4.92 -1.93
CA PRO A 442 -14.86 5.06 -0.53
C PRO A 442 -13.79 5.69 0.36
N SER A 443 -14.20 6.36 1.44
CA SER A 443 -13.26 6.95 2.41
C SER A 443 -12.80 5.95 3.46
N ASP A 444 -12.32 4.79 3.00
CA ASP A 444 -11.90 3.69 3.86
C ASP A 444 -10.39 3.41 3.82
N GLY A 445 -9.65 4.19 3.02
CA GLY A 445 -8.21 4.05 2.83
C GLY A 445 -7.81 2.82 2.01
N LYS A 446 -8.75 2.06 1.45
CA LYS A 446 -8.40 0.97 0.54
C LYS A 446 -7.81 1.53 -0.74
N VAL A 447 -6.73 0.89 -1.18
CA VAL A 447 -6.08 1.22 -2.44
C VAL A 447 -6.89 0.64 -3.59
N ILE A 448 -7.17 1.47 -4.57
CA ILE A 448 -7.76 1.06 -5.83
C ILE A 448 -6.75 1.28 -6.94
N THR A 449 -6.48 0.23 -7.72
CA THR A 449 -5.55 0.30 -8.84
C THR A 449 -6.28 0.63 -10.13
N VAL A 450 -5.88 1.72 -10.78
CA VAL A 450 -6.37 2.15 -12.10
C VAL A 450 -5.24 1.94 -13.10
N GLU A 451 -5.50 1.21 -14.18
CA GLU A 451 -4.55 1.10 -15.29
C GLU A 451 -4.62 2.37 -16.15
N ILE A 452 -3.49 3.06 -16.29
CA ILE A 452 -3.38 4.33 -17.04
C ILE A 452 -3.15 4.04 -18.52
N LYS A 453 -2.13 3.25 -18.83
CA LYS A 453 -1.76 2.88 -20.20
C LYS A 453 -0.92 1.62 -20.22
N GLU A 454 -0.93 0.95 -21.36
CA GLU A 454 0.02 -0.09 -21.70
C GLU A 454 0.88 0.36 -22.89
N GLU A 455 2.19 0.14 -22.81
CA GLU A 455 3.14 0.58 -23.83
C GLU A 455 4.25 -0.46 -24.05
N SER A 456 4.71 -0.58 -25.30
CA SER A 456 5.86 -1.42 -25.65
C SER A 456 7.13 -0.58 -25.73
N ILE A 457 8.11 -0.89 -24.88
CA ILE A 457 9.33 -0.14 -24.67
C ILE A 457 10.52 -0.91 -25.27
N PRO A 458 11.22 -0.38 -26.28
CA PRO A 458 12.49 -0.95 -26.71
C PRO A 458 13.47 -0.97 -25.54
N ALA A 459 14.00 -2.15 -25.24
CA ALA A 459 14.97 -2.38 -24.19
C ALA A 459 16.10 -3.28 -24.72
N VAL A 460 17.32 -3.01 -24.27
CA VAL A 460 18.46 -3.88 -24.53
C VAL A 460 18.62 -4.80 -23.33
N PHE A 461 18.43 -6.10 -23.54
CA PHE A 461 18.64 -7.09 -22.51
C PHE A 461 20.12 -7.49 -22.47
N GLN A 462 20.69 -7.46 -21.28
CA GLN A 462 22.07 -7.87 -21.03
C GLN A 462 22.18 -8.59 -19.70
N HIS A 463 23.05 -9.59 -19.66
CA HIS A 463 23.48 -10.20 -18.41
C HIS A 463 24.56 -9.33 -17.77
N PHE A 464 24.54 -9.23 -16.46
CA PHE A 464 25.45 -8.39 -15.69
C PHE A 464 25.96 -9.14 -14.45
N ALA A 465 27.24 -9.02 -14.15
CA ALA A 465 27.85 -9.66 -12.99
C ALA A 465 28.94 -8.81 -12.34
N ILE A 466 29.03 -8.87 -11.01
CA ILE A 466 30.15 -8.34 -10.22
C ILE A 466 30.67 -9.45 -9.29
N PRO A 467 31.45 -10.42 -9.81
CA PRO A 467 31.85 -11.63 -9.09
C PRO A 467 32.62 -11.39 -7.78
N LYS A 468 33.21 -10.19 -7.64
CA LYS A 468 33.85 -9.75 -6.40
C LYS A 468 32.85 -9.56 -5.25
N ILE A 469 31.59 -9.25 -5.56
CA ILE A 469 30.52 -8.98 -4.58
C ILE A 469 29.53 -10.14 -4.52
N ASP A 470 29.03 -10.59 -5.67
CA ASP A 470 28.09 -11.70 -5.82
C ASP A 470 28.47 -12.50 -7.07
N THR A 471 28.61 -13.82 -6.91
CA THR A 471 28.97 -14.75 -8.00
C THR A 471 27.78 -15.15 -8.86
N ASP A 472 26.59 -14.60 -8.62
CA ASP A 472 25.45 -14.77 -9.50
C ASP A 472 25.45 -13.78 -10.68
N VAL A 473 24.84 -14.19 -11.78
CA VAL A 473 24.62 -13.35 -12.96
C VAL A 473 23.18 -12.84 -12.96
N PHE A 474 22.99 -11.56 -13.28
CA PHE A 474 21.69 -10.89 -13.26
C PHE A 474 21.25 -10.55 -14.69
N LEU A 475 19.98 -10.82 -15.02
CA LEU A 475 19.39 -10.35 -16.26
C LEU A 475 18.88 -8.91 -16.07
N ASN A 476 19.41 -7.98 -16.85
CA ASN A 476 19.02 -6.57 -16.80
C ASN A 476 18.42 -6.11 -18.13
N ALA A 477 17.34 -5.33 -18.07
CA ALA A 477 16.84 -4.56 -19.20
C ALA A 477 17.35 -3.12 -19.12
N GLN A 478 18.03 -2.67 -20.16
CA GLN A 478 18.49 -1.29 -20.32
C GLN A 478 17.52 -0.53 -21.22
N ILE A 479 16.85 0.48 -20.66
CA ILE A 479 15.92 1.33 -21.38
C ILE A 479 16.59 2.67 -21.65
N ILE A 480 16.96 2.88 -22.91
CA ILE A 480 17.55 4.11 -23.42
C ILE A 480 16.40 5.09 -23.73
N ASN A 481 16.63 6.40 -23.54
CA ASN A 481 15.64 7.46 -23.76
C ASN A 481 14.33 7.21 -22.99
N TRP A 482 14.44 6.70 -21.76
CA TRP A 482 13.29 6.38 -20.93
C TRP A 482 12.42 7.61 -20.60
N GLU A 483 13.00 8.81 -20.66
CA GLU A 483 12.37 10.10 -20.37
C GLU A 483 11.15 10.37 -21.26
N LYS A 484 11.16 9.88 -22.51
CA LYS A 484 10.04 10.06 -23.45
C LYS A 484 8.73 9.40 -22.96
N TYR A 485 8.85 8.37 -22.12
CA TYR A 485 7.70 7.68 -21.54
C TYR A 485 7.11 8.39 -20.33
N LYS A 486 7.75 9.50 -19.88
CA LYS A 486 7.25 10.37 -18.82
C LYS A 486 7.00 9.62 -17.51
N LEU A 487 7.86 8.65 -17.21
CA LEU A 487 7.76 7.83 -16.00
C LEU A 487 7.93 8.70 -14.76
N LEU A 488 7.23 8.33 -13.70
CA LEU A 488 7.39 8.87 -12.34
C LEU A 488 8.10 7.85 -11.44
N PRO A 489 8.86 8.31 -10.43
CA PRO A 489 9.42 7.41 -9.43
C PRO A 489 8.32 6.60 -8.75
N GLY A 490 8.49 5.29 -8.63
CA GLY A 490 7.44 4.40 -8.11
C GLY A 490 7.83 2.93 -8.12
N GLU A 491 6.98 2.09 -7.53
CA GLU A 491 7.21 0.65 -7.45
C GLU A 491 6.92 -0.04 -8.79
N ALA A 492 7.81 -0.94 -9.19
CA ALA A 492 7.71 -1.74 -10.39
C ALA A 492 7.71 -3.24 -10.04
N SER A 493 6.69 -3.96 -10.48
CA SER A 493 6.65 -5.42 -10.48
C SER A 493 7.25 -5.95 -11.78
N LEU A 494 8.08 -6.98 -11.68
CA LEU A 494 8.86 -7.52 -12.79
C LEU A 494 8.42 -8.94 -13.11
N PHE A 495 8.23 -9.24 -14.39
CA PHE A 495 7.76 -10.53 -14.88
C PHE A 495 8.60 -11.06 -16.05
N ILE A 496 8.85 -12.36 -16.07
CA ILE A 496 9.41 -13.10 -17.21
C ILE A 496 8.44 -14.23 -17.56
N GLU A 497 7.99 -14.31 -18.82
CA GLU A 497 7.07 -15.36 -19.31
C GLU A 497 5.82 -15.53 -18.40
N ASN A 498 5.25 -14.42 -17.95
CA ASN A 498 4.16 -14.31 -16.95
C ASN A 498 4.48 -14.72 -15.51
N THR A 499 5.70 -15.18 -15.22
CA THR A 499 6.14 -15.48 -13.85
C THR A 499 6.64 -14.21 -13.18
N TYR A 500 6.14 -13.93 -11.97
CA TYR A 500 6.64 -12.83 -11.15
C TYR A 500 8.06 -13.15 -10.66
N VAL A 501 9.02 -12.29 -10.98
CA VAL A 501 10.45 -12.49 -10.67
C VAL A 501 10.98 -11.52 -9.62
N GLY A 502 10.25 -10.45 -9.32
CA GLY A 502 10.61 -9.54 -8.24
C GLY A 502 9.98 -8.15 -8.35
N LYS A 503 10.45 -7.27 -7.48
CA LYS A 503 10.10 -5.84 -7.43
C LYS A 503 11.35 -4.99 -7.58
N SER A 504 11.17 -3.83 -8.18
CA SER A 504 12.17 -2.77 -8.26
C SER A 504 11.52 -1.43 -7.89
N ASN A 505 12.31 -0.49 -7.43
CA ASN A 505 11.86 0.90 -7.28
C ASN A 505 12.49 1.73 -8.40
N LEU A 506 11.66 2.39 -9.21
CA LEU A 506 12.11 3.24 -10.29
C LEU A 506 12.72 4.52 -9.73
N ASN A 507 14.04 4.51 -9.54
CA ASN A 507 14.80 5.73 -9.30
C ASN A 507 15.27 6.33 -10.63
N LEU A 508 14.69 7.48 -10.97
CA LEU A 508 14.85 8.20 -12.24
C LEU A 508 15.89 9.34 -12.17
N PHE A 509 16.53 9.56 -11.03
CA PHE A 509 17.45 10.68 -10.82
C PHE A 509 18.83 10.41 -11.45
N ASN A 510 19.36 11.37 -12.23
CA ASN A 510 20.70 11.38 -12.83
C ASN A 510 21.07 10.10 -13.60
N LYS A 511 20.19 9.62 -14.49
CA LYS A 511 20.44 8.42 -15.31
C LYS A 511 20.12 8.62 -16.78
N ASP A 512 21.12 8.47 -17.63
CA ASP A 512 20.94 8.44 -19.09
C ASP A 512 20.23 7.15 -19.56
N THR A 513 20.33 6.08 -18.79
CA THR A 513 19.72 4.77 -19.08
C THR A 513 19.05 4.20 -17.84
N LEU A 514 17.80 3.79 -17.98
CA LEU A 514 17.06 3.13 -16.90
C LEU A 514 17.33 1.63 -16.93
N SER A 515 18.01 1.13 -15.89
CA SER A 515 18.33 -0.29 -15.73
C SER A 515 17.32 -0.96 -14.79
N LEU A 516 16.68 -2.03 -15.25
CA LEU A 516 15.77 -2.87 -14.48
C LEU A 516 16.33 -4.28 -14.36
N SER A 517 16.51 -4.79 -13.13
CA SER A 517 17.03 -6.14 -12.90
C SER A 517 15.88 -7.14 -12.74
N PHE A 518 15.77 -8.09 -13.66
CA PHE A 518 14.75 -9.14 -13.69
C PHE A 518 15.14 -10.39 -12.89
N GLY A 519 16.18 -10.29 -12.07
CA GLY A 519 16.63 -11.34 -11.17
C GLY A 519 17.82 -12.14 -11.69
N ARG A 520 18.15 -13.19 -10.93
CA ARG A 520 19.32 -14.04 -11.15
C ARG A 520 19.05 -15.06 -12.24
N ASP A 521 19.99 -15.22 -13.17
CA ASP A 521 19.97 -16.25 -14.19
C ASP A 521 20.98 -17.35 -13.85
N LYS A 522 20.48 -18.42 -13.23
CA LYS A 522 21.31 -19.56 -12.82
C LYS A 522 21.87 -20.37 -14.00
N ASN A 523 21.48 -20.06 -15.23
CA ASN A 523 22.00 -20.70 -16.44
C ASN A 523 23.23 -19.97 -17.01
N VAL A 524 23.76 -18.99 -16.28
CA VAL A 524 25.06 -18.39 -16.58
C VAL A 524 25.89 -18.48 -15.31
N ILE A 525 26.93 -19.31 -15.36
CA ILE A 525 27.77 -19.60 -14.20
C ILE A 525 29.00 -18.70 -14.29
N ILE A 526 29.29 -17.94 -13.23
CA ILE A 526 30.50 -17.12 -13.17
C ILE A 526 31.25 -17.37 -11.86
N GLY A 527 32.57 -17.36 -11.93
CA GLY A 527 33.44 -17.49 -10.77
C GLY A 527 34.62 -16.54 -10.88
N ARG A 528 35.10 -16.06 -9.74
CA ARG A 528 36.30 -15.25 -9.61
C ARG A 528 37.28 -15.97 -8.69
N THR A 529 38.43 -16.33 -9.21
CA THR A 529 39.45 -17.10 -8.49
C THR A 529 40.76 -16.32 -8.47
N GLN A 530 41.36 -16.19 -7.29
CA GLN A 530 42.71 -15.65 -7.16
C GLN A 530 43.72 -16.70 -7.65
N ILE A 531 44.44 -16.40 -8.73
CA ILE A 531 45.36 -17.37 -9.35
C ILE A 531 46.64 -17.47 -8.50
N LYS A 532 47.22 -16.32 -8.14
CA LYS A 532 48.48 -16.21 -7.38
C LYS A 532 48.54 -14.88 -6.62
N SER A 533 48.97 -14.92 -5.35
CA SER A 533 49.50 -13.77 -4.62
C SER A 533 50.97 -14.03 -4.29
N TYR A 534 51.91 -13.37 -4.97
CA TYR A 534 53.31 -13.41 -4.57
C TYR A 534 53.62 -12.18 -3.70
N GLN A 535 54.00 -12.42 -2.43
CA GLN A 535 54.67 -11.41 -1.61
C GLN A 535 56.16 -11.44 -1.93
N LYS A 536 56.65 -10.53 -2.77
CA LYS A 536 58.10 -10.33 -2.88
C LYS A 536 58.52 -9.40 -1.75
N LYS A 537 59.01 -9.97 -0.63
CA LYS A 537 59.75 -9.19 0.38
C LYS A 537 61.05 -8.72 -0.27
N GLN A 538 61.04 -7.55 -0.89
CA GLN A 538 62.28 -6.91 -1.30
C GLN A 538 62.95 -6.36 -0.03
N PHE A 539 64.04 -7.00 0.40
CA PHE A 539 64.78 -6.69 1.64
C PHE A 539 65.54 -5.35 1.59
N ILE A 540 65.29 -4.50 0.60
CA ILE A 540 65.89 -3.17 0.45
C ILE A 540 64.75 -2.15 0.40
N GLY A 541 64.44 -1.54 1.56
CA GLY A 541 63.48 -0.43 1.70
C GLY A 541 62.44 -0.57 2.83
N SER A 542 61.82 0.56 3.18
CA SER A 542 60.75 0.69 4.19
C SER A 542 59.36 0.25 3.70
N ASN A 543 59.24 -0.19 2.44
CA ASN A 543 57.97 -0.49 1.78
C ASN A 543 57.78 -2.01 1.57
N LYS A 544 56.52 -2.45 1.54
CA LYS A 544 56.03 -3.78 1.20
C LYS A 544 55.37 -3.71 -0.20
N THR A 545 55.53 -4.76 -0.99
CA THR A 545 54.90 -4.88 -2.31
C THR A 545 54.10 -6.18 -2.38
N GLU A 546 52.85 -6.09 -2.81
CA GLU A 546 51.92 -7.22 -2.95
C GLU A 546 51.33 -7.24 -4.35
N GLN A 547 51.45 -8.39 -5.02
CA GLN A 547 50.93 -8.58 -6.36
C GLN A 547 49.66 -9.43 -6.29
N PHE A 548 48.62 -8.97 -6.97
CA PHE A 548 47.32 -9.62 -7.05
C PHE A 548 47.03 -9.98 -8.51
N ALA A 549 46.56 -11.20 -8.74
CA ALA A 549 46.11 -11.67 -10.05
C ALA A 549 44.85 -12.53 -9.87
N TYR A 550 43.79 -12.18 -10.58
CA TYR A 550 42.49 -12.84 -10.53
C TYR A 550 42.07 -13.31 -11.93
N GLU A 551 41.59 -14.54 -12.02
CA GLU A 551 40.89 -15.09 -13.19
C GLU A 551 39.39 -15.05 -12.92
N ILE A 552 38.62 -14.58 -13.89
CA ILE A 552 37.18 -14.65 -13.91
C ILE A 552 36.78 -15.60 -15.03
N VAL A 553 36.08 -16.67 -14.68
CA VAL A 553 35.60 -17.68 -15.63
C VAL A 553 34.08 -17.59 -15.70
N ALA A 554 33.55 -17.36 -16.89
CA ALA A 554 32.11 -17.31 -17.14
C ALA A 554 31.71 -18.40 -18.15
N ARG A 555 30.64 -19.12 -17.88
CA ARG A 555 30.09 -20.17 -18.75
C ARG A 555 28.60 -19.93 -19.02
N ASN A 556 28.25 -19.85 -20.30
CA ASN A 556 26.86 -19.81 -20.73
C ASN A 556 26.33 -21.24 -20.89
N THR A 557 25.38 -21.68 -20.06
CA THR A 557 24.76 -23.02 -20.17
C THR A 557 23.46 -23.02 -20.95
N LYS A 558 23.00 -21.85 -21.43
CA LYS A 558 21.82 -21.72 -22.30
C LYS A 558 22.10 -22.24 -23.71
N ASN A 559 21.01 -22.41 -24.46
CA ASN A 559 21.01 -22.77 -25.88
C ASN A 559 21.03 -21.53 -26.81
N GLU A 560 21.17 -20.33 -26.27
CA GLU A 560 21.18 -19.06 -27.00
C GLU A 560 22.44 -18.25 -26.68
N THR A 561 22.84 -17.38 -27.61
CA THR A 561 23.94 -16.43 -27.39
C THR A 561 23.48 -15.33 -26.44
N ILE A 562 24.30 -15.00 -25.45
CA ILE A 562 24.02 -13.92 -24.49
C ILE A 562 25.10 -12.83 -24.54
N ASN A 563 24.76 -11.62 -24.13
CA ASN A 563 25.73 -10.55 -23.88
C ASN A 563 25.92 -10.41 -22.37
N LEU A 564 27.13 -10.68 -21.89
CA LEU A 564 27.49 -10.58 -20.48
C LEU A 564 28.43 -9.40 -20.26
N VAL A 565 28.04 -8.50 -19.35
CA VAL A 565 28.89 -7.44 -18.82
C VAL A 565 29.42 -7.88 -17.47
N ILE A 566 30.74 -7.87 -17.32
CA ILE A 566 31.43 -8.19 -16.06
C ILE A 566 32.09 -6.91 -15.56
N GLU A 567 31.83 -6.51 -14.32
CA GLU A 567 32.55 -5.43 -13.65
C GLU A 567 33.45 -5.95 -12.52
N ASP A 568 34.62 -5.34 -12.40
CA ASP A 568 35.53 -5.45 -11.26
C ASP A 568 36.21 -4.07 -11.06
N GLN A 569 37.25 -3.99 -10.24
CA GLN A 569 37.95 -2.73 -10.00
C GLN A 569 39.43 -2.92 -9.65
N PHE A 570 40.25 -2.00 -10.12
CA PHE A 570 41.54 -1.72 -9.51
C PHE A 570 41.35 -0.89 -8.23
N PRO A 571 42.17 -1.12 -7.19
CA PRO A 571 42.22 -0.20 -6.06
C PRO A 571 42.70 1.19 -6.50
N VAL A 572 42.20 2.22 -5.81
CA VAL A 572 42.64 3.62 -5.95
C VAL A 572 43.23 4.07 -4.62
N SER A 573 44.31 4.86 -4.68
CA SER A 573 44.99 5.36 -3.48
C SER A 573 44.61 6.81 -3.22
N ASN A 574 44.23 7.11 -1.98
CA ASN A 574 43.96 8.47 -1.50
C ASN A 574 45.11 9.05 -0.68
N THR A 575 46.22 8.31 -0.55
CA THR A 575 47.41 8.74 0.21
C THR A 575 48.64 8.69 -0.68
N ARG A 576 49.59 9.61 -0.44
CA ARG A 576 50.82 9.67 -1.24
C ARG A 576 51.76 8.49 -0.99
N ASP A 577 51.57 7.77 0.11
CA ASP A 577 52.46 6.70 0.56
C ASP A 577 52.09 5.31 0.00
N VAL A 578 50.95 5.19 -0.69
CA VAL A 578 50.48 3.95 -1.32
C VAL A 578 50.38 4.17 -2.84
N SER A 579 51.09 3.35 -3.62
CA SER A 579 51.00 3.33 -5.09
C SER A 579 50.37 2.03 -5.58
N ILE A 580 49.59 2.14 -6.66
CA ILE A 580 48.98 1.01 -7.36
C ILE A 580 49.58 0.96 -8.77
N ASP A 581 50.44 -0.04 -8.98
CA ASP A 581 51.28 -0.21 -10.16
C ASP A 581 50.87 -1.49 -10.94
N ASP A 582 51.50 -1.74 -12.10
CA ASP A 582 51.30 -2.94 -12.93
C ASP A 582 49.84 -3.32 -13.21
N LYS A 583 48.97 -2.33 -13.40
CA LYS A 583 47.54 -2.53 -13.69
C LYS A 583 47.35 -3.11 -15.09
N GLU A 584 46.88 -4.35 -15.15
CA GLU A 584 46.59 -5.07 -16.39
C GLU A 584 45.17 -5.65 -16.31
N ALA A 585 44.32 -5.32 -17.27
CA ALA A 585 43.02 -5.94 -17.47
C ALA A 585 42.77 -6.04 -18.99
N PRO A 586 43.25 -7.11 -19.64
CA PRO A 586 43.14 -7.25 -21.09
C PRO A 586 41.68 -7.14 -21.56
N GLU A 587 41.47 -6.46 -22.69
CA GLU A 587 40.15 -6.30 -23.34
C GLU A 587 39.08 -5.58 -22.50
N ALA A 588 39.48 -4.99 -21.36
CA ALA A 588 38.58 -4.24 -20.50
C ALA A 588 38.56 -2.74 -20.81
N GLU A 589 37.40 -2.13 -20.62
CA GLU A 589 37.29 -0.68 -20.45
C GLU A 589 37.67 -0.34 -19.00
N VAL A 590 38.64 0.57 -18.81
CA VAL A 590 39.13 0.95 -17.48
C VAL A 590 38.90 2.44 -17.24
N ASN A 591 38.16 2.76 -16.18
CA ASN A 591 38.04 4.13 -15.68
C ASN A 591 39.16 4.41 -14.66
N THR A 592 40.12 5.25 -15.02
CA THR A 592 41.33 5.50 -14.22
C THR A 592 41.07 6.29 -12.94
N GLU A 593 40.00 7.08 -12.88
CA GLU A 593 39.64 7.90 -11.71
C GLU A 593 39.00 7.06 -10.61
N THR A 594 38.08 6.18 -10.98
CA THR A 594 37.34 5.31 -10.05
C THR A 594 37.99 3.95 -9.86
N GLY A 595 38.89 3.55 -10.76
CA GLY A 595 39.47 2.21 -10.83
C GLY A 595 38.53 1.16 -11.42
N LYS A 596 37.30 1.50 -11.83
CA LYS A 596 36.33 0.53 -12.37
C LYS A 596 36.84 -0.11 -13.67
N ILE A 597 36.69 -1.43 -13.76
CA ILE A 597 37.04 -2.28 -14.90
C ILE A 597 35.76 -2.91 -15.44
N LYS A 598 35.56 -2.92 -16.75
CA LYS A 598 34.38 -3.49 -17.40
C LYS A 598 34.76 -4.32 -18.63
N TRP A 599 34.32 -5.58 -18.66
CA TRP A 599 34.38 -6.44 -19.85
C TRP A 599 32.97 -6.60 -20.43
N THR A 600 32.88 -6.61 -21.77
CA THR A 600 31.63 -6.92 -22.49
C THR A 600 31.88 -8.13 -23.38
N LEU A 601 31.21 -9.25 -23.08
CA LEU A 601 31.43 -10.54 -23.74
C LEU A 601 30.16 -10.99 -24.47
N THR A 602 30.29 -11.35 -25.75
CA THR A 602 29.25 -12.08 -26.48
C THR A 602 29.51 -13.58 -26.33
N MET A 603 28.71 -14.24 -25.49
CA MET A 603 28.92 -15.63 -25.09
C MET A 603 28.02 -16.58 -25.89
N ALA A 604 28.64 -17.40 -26.76
CA ALA A 604 27.94 -18.45 -27.49
C ALA A 604 27.41 -19.56 -26.55
N PRO A 605 26.37 -20.32 -26.97
CA PRO A 605 25.82 -21.44 -26.21
C PRO A 605 26.89 -22.46 -25.78
N ALA A 606 26.78 -22.94 -24.53
CA ALA A 606 27.66 -23.97 -23.96
C ALA A 606 29.18 -23.64 -23.98
N LYS A 607 29.56 -22.38 -24.17
CA LYS A 607 30.96 -21.92 -24.20
C LYS A 607 31.38 -21.26 -22.89
N GLU A 608 32.67 -21.38 -22.62
CA GLU A 608 33.37 -20.74 -21.51
C GLU A 608 34.24 -19.59 -22.05
N TYR A 609 34.28 -18.49 -21.30
CA TYR A 609 35.08 -17.31 -21.56
C TYR A 609 35.86 -16.95 -20.30
N LYS A 610 37.09 -16.47 -20.49
CA LYS A 610 38.00 -16.12 -19.41
C LYS A 610 38.46 -14.68 -19.58
N VAL A 611 38.33 -13.91 -18.52
CA VAL A 611 38.92 -12.57 -18.40
C VAL A 611 39.67 -12.50 -17.08
N GLY A 612 40.51 -11.49 -16.90
CA GLY A 612 41.29 -11.39 -15.68
C GLY A 612 41.90 -10.02 -15.48
N LEU A 613 42.32 -9.78 -14.25
CA LEU A 613 43.01 -8.56 -13.85
C LEU A 613 44.24 -8.87 -13.01
N LYS A 614 45.23 -7.99 -13.10
CA LYS A 614 46.44 -8.00 -12.30
C LYS A 614 46.81 -6.58 -11.87
N TYR A 615 47.30 -6.43 -10.66
CA TYR A 615 47.86 -5.17 -10.16
C TYR A 615 48.85 -5.41 -9.01
N THR A 616 49.70 -4.43 -8.77
CA THR A 616 50.68 -4.41 -7.70
C THR A 616 50.36 -3.28 -6.72
N ILE A 617 50.24 -3.58 -5.43
CA ILE A 617 50.15 -2.57 -4.37
C ILE A 617 51.51 -2.41 -3.73
N LYS A 618 51.99 -1.17 -3.61
CA LYS A 618 53.18 -0.82 -2.85
C LYS A 618 52.80 0.12 -1.71
N SER A 619 53.17 -0.24 -0.48
CA SER A 619 52.76 0.48 0.75
C SER A 619 53.86 0.47 1.82
N PRO A 620 53.80 1.31 2.86
CA PRO A 620 54.77 1.29 3.97
C PRO A 620 54.58 0.05 4.86
N LYS A 621 55.67 -0.50 5.40
CA LYS A 621 55.62 -1.69 6.27
C LYS A 621 54.81 -1.53 7.57
N SER A 622 54.65 -0.29 8.04
CA SER A 622 53.93 0.04 9.28
C SER A 622 52.43 0.27 9.10
N GLY A 623 51.94 0.37 7.84
CA GLY A 623 50.53 0.60 7.54
C GLY A 623 49.79 -0.71 7.27
N MET A 624 48.63 -0.92 7.92
CA MET A 624 47.70 -1.96 7.48
C MET A 624 47.11 -1.56 6.12
N VAL A 625 47.47 -2.28 5.06
CA VAL A 625 46.66 -2.32 3.84
C VAL A 625 45.77 -3.54 3.96
N LEU A 626 44.51 -3.32 4.33
CA LEU A 626 43.46 -4.33 4.15
C LEU A 626 43.15 -4.35 2.66
N ALA A 627 43.81 -5.25 1.93
CA ALA A 627 43.48 -5.54 0.54
C ALA A 627 42.57 -6.76 0.49
N GLU A 628 41.38 -6.65 1.11
CA GLU A 628 40.14 -7.33 0.73
C GLU A 628 38.97 -6.86 1.60
#